data_AF-A0AAE0VF26-F1
#
_entry.id   AF-A0AAE0VF26-F1
#
_cell.length_a   1.000
_cell.length_b   1.000
_cell.length_c   1.000
_cell.angle_alpha   90.00
_cell.angle_beta   90.00
_cell.angle_gamma   90.00
#
_symmetry.space_group_name_H-M   'P 1'
#
loop_
_entity.id
_entity.type
_entity.pdbx_description
1 polymer ?
#
loop_
_entity_poly.entity_id
_entity_poly.type
_entity_poly.pdbx_seq_one_letter_code
_entity_poly.pdbx_strand_id
1 'polypeptide(L)'
;MCFVDLEKAFDRVSRGILWEVLWEYGVRGPLLRAVRIASCKSDLFPVHVGLRQGCPLSPVLFIVFMDRISRHSQGLEGVQFGDHRISSLIFADDVVLLAPSSLDLQHALGHFAAECEAAGMRVSTSKSEAMILD
;
A
#
# COMPACT_ATOMS: atom_id res chain seq x y z
N MET A 1 10.66 15.60 3.07
CA MET A 1 9.56 14.62 2.90
C MET A 1 9.32 14.34 1.43
N CYS A 2 8.73 13.20 1.08
CA CYS A 2 8.40 12.83 -0.30
C CYS A 2 6.93 12.41 -0.40
N PHE A 3 6.20 13.07 -1.28
CA PHE A 3 4.84 12.72 -1.67
C PHE A 3 4.93 11.69 -2.80
N VAL A 4 4.33 10.53 -2.59
CA VAL A 4 4.42 9.39 -3.51
C VAL A 4 3.04 9.14 -4.11
N ASP A 5 2.95 9.20 -5.45
CA ASP A 5 1.75 8.87 -6.21
C ASP A 5 1.83 7.43 -6.71
N LEU A 6 0.76 6.66 -6.53
CA LEU A 6 0.64 5.27 -7.01
C LEU A 6 -0.21 5.22 -8.28
N GLU A 7 0.34 4.65 -9.36
CA GLU A 7 -0.37 4.57 -10.63
C GLU A 7 -1.60 3.65 -10.54
N LYS A 8 -2.81 4.20 -10.67
CA LYS A 8 -4.07 3.42 -10.69
C LYS A 8 -4.14 2.44 -9.51
N ALA A 9 -3.90 2.95 -8.30
CA ALA A 9 -3.63 2.13 -7.12
C ALA A 9 -4.65 0.99 -6.90
N PHE A 10 -5.95 1.28 -6.98
CA PHE A 10 -7.00 0.26 -6.83
C PHE A 10 -6.98 -0.78 -7.95
N ASP A 11 -6.68 -0.38 -9.19
CA ASP A 11 -6.72 -1.28 -10.36
C ASP A 11 -5.50 -2.19 -10.42
N ARG A 12 -4.40 -1.85 -9.72
CA ARG A 12 -3.15 -2.62 -9.70
C ARG A 12 -3.06 -3.68 -8.62
N VAL A 13 -3.94 -3.68 -7.63
CA VAL A 13 -3.88 -4.64 -6.51
C VAL A 13 -3.93 -6.08 -7.02
N SER A 14 -2.85 -6.84 -6.82
CA SER A 14 -2.82 -8.27 -7.10
C SER A 14 -3.74 -9.00 -6.12
N ARG A 15 -4.80 -9.64 -6.63
CA ARG A 15 -5.74 -10.38 -5.76
C ARG A 15 -5.07 -11.59 -5.13
N GLY A 16 -4.14 -12.24 -5.84
CA GLY A 16 -3.35 -13.35 -5.28
C GLY A 16 -2.61 -12.93 -4.01
N ILE A 17 -1.82 -11.86 -4.13
CA ILE A 17 -1.07 -11.30 -3.00
C ILE A 17 -2.02 -10.80 -1.91
N LEU A 18 -3.13 -10.13 -2.26
CA LEU A 18 -4.12 -9.71 -1.27
C LEU A 18 -4.68 -10.89 -0.44
N TRP A 19 -4.92 -12.05 -1.06
CA TRP A 19 -5.37 -13.24 -0.33
C TRP A 19 -4.29 -13.78 0.60
N GLU A 20 -3.02 -13.71 0.20
CA GLU A 20 -1.88 -14.05 1.04
C GLU A 20 -1.73 -13.09 2.23
N VAL A 21 -1.86 -11.78 2.02
CA VAL A 21 -1.84 -10.76 3.08
C VAL A 21 -2.97 -11.00 4.08
N LEU A 22 -4.19 -11.23 3.60
CA LEU A 22 -5.32 -11.56 4.48
C LEU A 22 -5.05 -12.84 5.28
N TRP A 23 -4.43 -13.84 4.67
CA TRP A 23 -4.03 -15.07 5.36
C TRP A 23 -2.96 -14.85 6.42
N GLU A 24 -1.95 -14.01 6.13
CA GLU A 24 -0.91 -13.56 7.05
C GLU A 24 -1.54 -12.88 8.28
N TYR A 25 -2.56 -12.05 8.06
CA TYR A 25 -3.28 -11.33 9.12
C TYR A 25 -4.34 -12.18 9.82
N GLY A 26 -4.38 -13.49 9.55
CA GLY A 26 -5.24 -14.45 10.24
C GLY A 26 -6.65 -14.60 9.67
N VAL A 27 -6.97 -13.95 8.55
CA VAL A 27 -8.26 -14.11 7.85
C VAL A 27 -8.26 -15.41 7.06
N ARG A 28 -8.95 -16.43 7.58
CA ARG A 28 -8.93 -17.80 7.04
C ARG A 28 -10.31 -18.41 6.88
N GLY A 29 -10.36 -19.55 6.19
CA GLY A 29 -11.53 -20.43 6.14
C GLY A 29 -12.78 -19.74 5.57
N PRO A 30 -13.94 -19.85 6.23
CA PRO A 30 -15.20 -19.27 5.75
C PRO A 30 -15.14 -17.76 5.51
N LEU A 31 -14.42 -17.01 6.35
CA LEU A 31 -14.34 -15.55 6.22
C LEU A 31 -13.58 -15.14 4.95
N LEU A 32 -12.44 -15.77 4.65
CA LEU A 32 -11.69 -15.51 3.42
C LEU A 32 -12.54 -15.84 2.17
N ARG A 33 -13.32 -16.92 2.22
CA ARG A 33 -14.26 -17.26 1.13
C ARG A 33 -15.35 -16.20 0.98
N ALA A 34 -15.93 -15.72 2.08
CA ALA A 34 -16.95 -14.68 2.05
C ALA A 34 -16.42 -13.38 1.43
N VAL A 35 -15.20 -12.95 1.78
CA VAL A 35 -14.56 -11.76 1.18
C VAL A 35 -14.38 -11.92 -0.33
N ARG A 36 -13.93 -13.11 -0.79
CA ARG A 36 -13.77 -13.40 -2.22
C ARG A 36 -15.09 -13.35 -2.98
N ILE A 37 -16.18 -13.85 -2.38
CA ILE A 37 -17.51 -13.87 -3.00
C ILE A 37 -18.16 -12.48 -2.97
N ALA A 38 -18.11 -11.78 -1.84
CA ALA A 38 -18.69 -10.44 -1.68
C ALA A 38 -18.08 -9.40 -2.65
N SER A 39 -16.88 -9.68 -3.15
CA SER A 39 -16.19 -8.90 -4.17
C SER A 39 -16.71 -9.16 -5.60
N CYS A 40 -17.62 -10.11 -5.80
CA CYS A 40 -18.22 -10.49 -7.09
C CYS A 40 -19.74 -10.19 -7.10
N LYS A 41 -20.25 -9.46 -8.11
CA LYS A 41 -21.72 -9.30 -8.32
C LYS A 41 -22.21 -9.69 -9.72
N SER A 42 -21.32 -10.16 -10.59
CA SER A 42 -21.64 -10.54 -11.97
C SER A 42 -21.39 -12.03 -12.19
N ASP A 43 -21.73 -12.51 -13.38
CA ASP A 43 -21.28 -13.82 -13.86
C ASP A 43 -19.78 -14.00 -13.63
N LEU A 44 -19.39 -15.24 -13.34
CA LEU A 44 -18.02 -15.59 -12.97
C LEU A 44 -17.11 -15.46 -14.19
N PHE A 45 -16.35 -14.38 -14.22
CA PHE A 45 -15.17 -14.25 -15.07
C PHE A 45 -13.93 -14.08 -14.20
N PRO A 46 -12.76 -14.60 -14.62
CA PRO A 46 -11.54 -14.50 -13.83
C PRO A 46 -11.07 -13.05 -13.76
N VAL A 47 -10.94 -12.52 -12.54
CA VAL A 47 -10.31 -11.23 -12.25
C VAL A 47 -9.14 -11.50 -11.31
N HIS A 48 -7.94 -11.21 -11.77
CA HIS A 48 -6.69 -11.46 -11.03
C HIS A 48 -6.08 -10.20 -10.43
N VAL A 49 -6.37 -9.03 -11.00
CA VAL A 49 -5.83 -7.73 -10.59
C VAL A 49 -7.00 -6.76 -10.43
N GLY A 50 -6.88 -5.89 -9.45
CA GLY A 50 -7.80 -4.78 -9.23
C GLY A 50 -8.85 -5.06 -8.17
N LEU A 51 -9.09 -4.03 -7.37
CA LEU A 51 -10.23 -3.92 -6.48
C LEU A 51 -11.37 -3.19 -7.20
N ARG A 52 -12.60 -3.57 -6.89
CA ARG A 52 -13.77 -3.00 -7.55
C ARG A 52 -14.07 -1.60 -6.99
N GLN A 53 -14.01 -0.59 -7.84
CA GLN A 53 -14.48 0.75 -7.48
C GLN A 53 -15.99 0.74 -7.17
N GLY A 54 -16.38 1.46 -6.11
CA GLY A 54 -17.75 1.47 -5.60
C GLY A 54 -18.18 0.23 -4.80
N CYS A 55 -17.28 -0.75 -4.60
CA CYS A 55 -17.51 -1.83 -3.65
C CYS A 55 -17.24 -1.35 -2.22
N PRO A 56 -18.17 -1.52 -1.26
CA PRO A 56 -17.97 -1.09 0.12
C PRO A 56 -16.77 -1.75 0.83
N LEU A 57 -16.37 -2.95 0.40
CA LEU A 57 -15.22 -3.66 0.98
C LEU A 57 -13.88 -3.22 0.38
N SER A 58 -13.87 -2.67 -0.83
CA SER A 58 -12.63 -2.35 -1.52
C SER A 58 -11.73 -1.35 -0.79
N PRO A 59 -12.24 -0.28 -0.15
CA PRO A 59 -11.39 0.60 0.66
C PRO A 59 -10.67 -0.12 1.80
N VAL A 60 -11.37 -1.01 2.53
CA VAL A 60 -10.78 -1.75 3.66
C VAL A 60 -9.73 -2.75 3.16
N LEU A 61 -10.03 -3.46 2.07
CA LEU A 61 -9.07 -4.38 1.45
C LEU A 61 -7.82 -3.65 0.95
N PHE A 62 -7.99 -2.44 0.40
CA PHE A 62 -6.89 -1.60 -0.03
C PHE A 62 -6.02 -1.15 1.15
N ILE A 63 -6.64 -0.72 2.27
CA ILE A 63 -5.91 -0.34 3.48
C ILE A 63 -5.10 -1.53 4.04
N VAL A 64 -5.68 -2.72 4.13
CA VAL A 64 -4.97 -3.93 4.59
C VAL A 64 -3.78 -4.25 3.69
N PHE A 65 -3.96 -4.11 2.37
CA PHE A 65 -2.89 -4.32 1.39
C PHE A 65 -1.75 -3.31 1.56
N MET A 66 -2.08 -2.02 1.71
CA MET A 66 -1.11 -0.95 1.92
C MET A 66 -0.42 -1.05 3.29
N ASP A 67 -1.09 -1.52 4.34
CA ASP A 67 -0.48 -1.78 5.65
C ASP A 67 0.66 -2.81 5.54
N ARG A 68 0.45 -3.89 4.76
CA ARG A 68 1.51 -4.88 4.49
C ARG A 68 2.72 -4.24 3.80
N ILE A 69 2.50 -3.42 2.78
CA ILE A 69 3.59 -2.72 2.07
C ILE A 69 4.32 -1.78 3.04
N SER A 70 3.56 -0.98 3.78
CA SER A 70 4.10 -0.03 4.77
C SER A 70 5.01 -0.73 5.78
N ARG A 71 4.52 -1.79 6.42
CA ARG A 71 5.27 -2.54 7.46
C ARG A 71 6.59 -3.10 6.97
N HIS A 72 6.67 -3.55 5.73
CA HIS A 72 7.91 -4.13 5.18
C HIS A 72 8.81 -3.09 4.52
N SER A 73 8.27 -1.92 4.20
CA SER A 73 9.07 -0.77 3.77
C SER A 73 9.73 -0.03 4.94
N GLN A 74 9.41 -0.37 6.19
CA GLN A 74 9.99 0.29 7.36
C GLN A 74 11.48 -0.01 7.49
N GLY A 75 12.29 1.05 7.48
CA GLY A 75 13.72 0.97 7.77
C GLY A 75 14.11 1.71 9.05
N LEU A 76 15.35 2.20 9.09
CA LEU A 76 15.86 3.00 10.20
C LEU A 76 15.56 4.50 10.03
N GLU A 77 15.03 4.88 8.88
CA GLU A 77 14.66 6.24 8.52
C GLU A 77 13.34 6.65 9.21
N GLY A 78 13.13 7.96 9.35
CA GLY A 78 11.93 8.52 9.96
C GLY A 78 12.23 9.75 10.81
N VAL A 79 11.18 10.52 11.09
CA VAL A 79 11.27 11.70 11.95
C VAL A 79 10.82 11.34 13.36
N GLN A 80 11.57 11.78 14.37
CA GLN A 80 11.19 11.59 15.77
C GLN A 80 10.10 12.58 16.16
N PHE A 81 9.00 12.06 16.72
CA PHE A 81 7.89 12.84 17.26
C PHE A 81 7.49 12.29 18.64
N GLY A 82 7.93 12.98 19.69
CA GLY A 82 7.83 12.46 21.06
C GLY A 82 8.62 11.17 21.21
N ASP A 83 7.98 10.11 21.71
CA ASP A 83 8.57 8.77 21.85
C ASP A 83 8.41 7.89 20.59
N HIS A 84 7.80 8.42 19.53
CA HIS A 84 7.50 7.68 18.31
C HIS A 84 8.39 8.13 17.16
N ARG A 85 8.76 7.19 16.29
CA ARG A 85 9.41 7.48 15.02
C ARG A 85 8.41 7.30 13.89
N ILE A 86 8.16 8.35 13.14
CA ILE A 86 7.20 8.37 12.03
C ILE A 86 7.98 8.36 10.71
N SER A 87 7.92 7.25 9.98
CA SER A 87 8.59 7.08 8.68
C SER A 87 7.66 7.32 7.48
N SER A 88 6.36 7.11 7.66
CA SER A 88 5.36 7.32 6.60
C SER A 88 4.01 7.74 7.18
N LEU A 89 3.26 8.51 6.38
CA LEU A 89 1.85 8.80 6.55
C LEU A 89 1.14 8.28 5.31
N ILE A 90 0.10 7.45 5.50
CA ILE A 90 -0.58 6.77 4.39
C ILE A 90 -2.08 6.97 4.56
N PHE A 91 -2.72 7.52 3.53
CA PHE A 91 -4.15 7.70 3.46
C PHE A 91 -4.67 7.24 2.10
N ALA A 92 -5.30 6.07 2.06
CA ALA A 92 -5.61 5.40 0.79
C ALA A 92 -4.36 5.37 -0.10
N ASP A 93 -4.43 5.89 -1.33
CA ASP A 93 -3.35 5.94 -2.31
C ASP A 93 -2.39 7.12 -2.13
N ASP A 94 -2.70 8.09 -1.27
CA ASP A 94 -1.81 9.18 -0.91
C ASP A 94 -0.79 8.72 0.13
N VAL A 95 0.50 8.79 -0.22
CA VAL A 95 1.60 8.37 0.64
C VAL A 95 2.58 9.52 0.83
N VAL A 96 2.98 9.78 2.07
CA VAL A 96 4.04 10.71 2.42
C VAL A 96 5.13 9.99 3.18
N LEU A 97 6.36 10.00 2.66
CA LEU A 97 7.54 9.49 3.33
C LEU A 97 8.28 10.62 4.06
N LEU A 98 8.69 10.34 5.30
CA LEU A 98 9.33 11.29 6.20
C LEU A 98 10.72 10.78 6.56
N ALA A 99 11.72 11.67 6.45
CA ALA A 99 13.10 11.37 6.81
C ALA A 99 13.85 12.67 7.14
N PRO A 100 14.88 12.62 8.00
CA PRO A 100 15.59 13.81 8.48
C PRO A 100 16.61 14.36 7.47
N SER A 101 17.01 13.58 6.47
CA SER A 101 17.95 13.98 5.43
C SER A 101 17.47 13.54 4.05
N SER A 102 18.02 14.16 2.99
CA SER A 102 17.75 13.75 1.60
C SER A 102 18.24 12.34 1.29
N LEU A 103 19.37 11.93 1.90
CA LEU A 103 19.90 10.58 1.77
C LEU A 103 18.95 9.55 2.38
N ASP A 104 18.50 9.79 3.62
CA ASP A 104 17.54 8.90 4.29
C ASP A 104 16.20 8.87 3.54
N LEU A 105 15.76 10.02 3.00
CA LEU A 105 14.53 10.07 2.21
C LEU A 105 14.64 9.22 0.93
N GLN A 106 15.80 9.23 0.29
CA GLN A 106 16.06 8.43 -0.89
C GLN A 106 16.08 6.92 -0.58
N HIS A 107 16.64 6.52 0.57
CA HIS A 107 16.59 5.13 1.05
C HIS A 107 15.17 4.69 1.37
N ALA A 108 14.41 5.51 2.11
CA ALA A 108 13.02 5.23 2.44
C ALA A 108 12.15 5.08 1.17
N LEU A 109 12.34 5.96 0.19
CA LEU A 109 11.67 5.85 -1.12
C LEU A 109 12.07 4.57 -1.86
N GLY A 110 13.35 4.20 -1.83
CA GLY A 110 13.85 2.97 -2.44
C GLY A 110 13.22 1.71 -1.83
N HIS A 111 13.19 1.60 -0.51
CA HIS A 111 12.53 0.48 0.19
C HIS A 111 11.03 0.42 -0.10
N PHE A 112 10.35 1.56 -0.05
CA PHE A 112 8.93 1.64 -0.35
C PHE A 112 8.60 1.25 -1.79
N ALA A 113 9.39 1.73 -2.76
CA ALA A 113 9.23 1.39 -4.16
C ALA A 113 9.47 -0.10 -4.44
N ALA A 114 10.47 -0.70 -3.80
CA ALA A 114 10.76 -2.14 -3.93
C ALA A 114 9.62 -3.01 -3.38
N GLU A 115 9.09 -2.68 -2.20
CA GLU A 115 7.93 -3.39 -1.64
C GLU A 115 6.66 -3.18 -2.47
N CYS A 116 6.46 -1.97 -3.01
CA CYS A 116 5.38 -1.71 -3.97
C CYS A 116 5.50 -2.61 -5.20
N GLU A 117 6.68 -2.67 -5.82
CA GLU A 117 6.92 -3.49 -7.02
C GLU A 117 6.70 -4.98 -6.73
N ALA A 118 7.22 -5.48 -5.60
CA ALA A 118 7.00 -6.86 -5.15
C ALA A 118 5.51 -7.18 -4.94
N ALA A 119 4.71 -6.20 -4.52
CA ALA A 119 3.26 -6.30 -4.38
C ALA A 119 2.48 -6.09 -5.70
N GLY A 120 3.16 -5.79 -6.82
CA GLY A 120 2.53 -5.49 -8.11
C GLY A 120 2.00 -4.06 -8.25
N MET A 121 2.33 -3.19 -7.31
CA MET A 121 2.04 -1.75 -7.34
C MET A 121 3.12 -1.00 -8.12
N ARG A 122 2.84 0.24 -8.49
CA ARG A 122 3.81 1.08 -9.21
C ARG A 122 3.76 2.51 -8.73
N VAL A 123 4.92 3.01 -8.32
CA VAL A 123 5.14 4.43 -8.00
C VAL A 123 5.25 5.24 -9.30
N SER A 124 4.52 6.35 -9.39
CA SER A 124 4.60 7.31 -10.48
C SER A 124 5.73 8.30 -10.21
N THR A 125 6.87 8.13 -10.89
CA THR A 125 8.01 9.04 -10.76
C THR A 125 7.71 10.44 -11.30
N SER A 126 6.79 10.57 -12.26
CA SER A 126 6.41 11.87 -12.85
C SER A 126 5.49 12.71 -11.98
N LYS A 127 4.82 12.08 -11.01
CA LYS A 127 3.84 12.74 -10.12
C LYS A 127 4.26 12.76 -8.66
N SER A 128 5.28 11.99 -8.31
CA SER A 128 5.85 12.00 -6.97
C SER A 128 6.79 13.19 -6.83
N GLU A 129 6.71 13.89 -5.70
CA GLU A 129 7.44 15.13 -5.47
C GLU A 129 8.15 15.09 -4.11
N ALA A 130 9.35 15.67 -4.04
CA ALA A 130 10.10 15.82 -2.80
C ALA A 130 10.04 17.28 -2.33
N MET A 131 9.84 17.48 -1.03
CA MET A 131 9.75 18.79 -0.41
C MET A 131 10.68 18.86 0.80
N ILE A 132 11.51 19.88 0.84
CA ILE A 132 12.40 20.20 1.96
C ILE A 132 11.65 21.18 2.87
N LEU A 133 11.73 20.94 4.17
CA LEU A 133 11.16 21.82 5.20
C LEU A 133 12.35 22.47 5.90
N ASP A 134 12.44 23.79 5.78
CA ASP A 134 13.45 24.64 6.44
C ASP A 134 12.97 25.12 7.82
#